data_AF-A0A969HYG7-F1
#
_entry.id   AF-A0A969HYG7-F1
#
_cell.length_a   1.000
_cell.length_b   1.000
_cell.length_c   1.000
_cell.angle_alpha   90.00
_cell.angle_beta   90.00
_cell.angle_gamma   90.00
#
_symmetry.space_group_name_H-M   'P 1'
#
loop_
_entity.id
_entity.type
_entity.pdbx_description
1 polymer ?
#
loop_
_entity_poly.entity_id
_entity_poly.type
_entity_poly.pdbx_seq_one_letter_code
_entity_poly.pdbx_strand_id
1 'polypeptide(L)'
;MQPLPLDAQFAEWGDSQYFSVTLAATCTLQRLLQHLYVLIPVLDDDKHYWVGDAEVDKLLRHAEQWLAVHPQRERIALRYLKHRRSLAYEALSRLTLEGTAEAEVPEAAQAEPQMREQALERRSNLNEQRIAAVQAAVAELDGSSAIDLGCGEGRILAALPATEAAAEGEW
;
A
#
# COMPACT_ATOMS: atom_id res chain seq x y z
N MET A 1 -21.75 -12.67 -11.01
CA MET A 1 -20.28 -12.74 -10.89
C MET A 1 -19.87 -14.12 -11.34
N GLN A 2 -19.00 -14.21 -12.34
CA GLN A 2 -18.51 -15.48 -12.89
C GLN A 2 -16.98 -15.45 -12.87
N PRO A 3 -16.30 -16.48 -12.33
CA PRO A 3 -14.86 -16.58 -12.41
C PRO A 3 -14.43 -16.72 -13.88
N LEU A 4 -13.29 -16.14 -14.22
CA LEU A 4 -12.67 -16.33 -15.53
C LEU A 4 -11.67 -17.49 -15.44
N PRO A 5 -11.58 -18.36 -16.47
CA PRO A 5 -10.59 -19.44 -16.47
C PRO A 5 -9.16 -18.86 -16.42
N LEU A 6 -8.23 -19.58 -15.79
CA LEU A 6 -6.81 -19.18 -15.76
C LEU A 6 -6.23 -19.15 -17.17
N ASP A 7 -6.53 -20.19 -17.95
CA ASP A 7 -6.23 -20.26 -19.37
C ASP A 7 -7.36 -21.03 -20.08
N ALA A 8 -7.91 -20.45 -21.14
CA ALA A 8 -8.98 -21.09 -21.92
C ALA A 8 -8.51 -22.34 -22.69
N GLN A 9 -7.19 -22.47 -22.94
CA GLN A 9 -6.60 -23.62 -23.62
C GLN A 9 -6.30 -24.78 -22.66
N PHE A 10 -6.16 -24.52 -21.35
CA PHE A 10 -5.79 -25.49 -20.32
C PHE A 10 -6.81 -25.48 -19.18
N ALA A 11 -7.99 -26.06 -19.43
CA ALA A 11 -9.09 -26.08 -18.47
C ALA A 11 -8.75 -26.76 -17.13
N GLU A 12 -7.78 -27.69 -17.13
CA GLU A 12 -7.30 -28.39 -15.94
C GLU A 12 -6.56 -27.46 -14.95
N TRP A 13 -6.12 -26.28 -15.37
CA TRP A 13 -5.50 -25.29 -14.48
C TRP A 13 -6.52 -24.55 -13.61
N GLY A 14 -7.81 -24.70 -13.91
CA GLY A 14 -8.91 -24.15 -13.13
C GLY A 14 -9.14 -22.65 -13.35
N ASP A 15 -9.78 -22.03 -12.36
CA ASP A 15 -10.19 -20.63 -12.41
C ASP A 15 -9.04 -19.67 -12.04
N SER A 16 -9.04 -18.50 -12.66
CA SER A 16 -8.16 -17.39 -12.30
C SER A 16 -8.67 -16.65 -11.06
N GLN A 17 -7.88 -15.67 -10.63
CA GLN A 17 -8.23 -14.70 -9.59
C GLN A 17 -9.25 -13.65 -10.08
N TYR A 18 -9.51 -13.59 -11.39
CA TYR A 18 -10.31 -12.57 -12.03
C TYR A 18 -11.76 -13.00 -12.19
N PHE A 19 -12.67 -12.03 -12.10
CA PHE A 19 -14.09 -12.26 -12.21
C PHE A 19 -14.73 -11.29 -13.19
N SER A 20 -15.68 -11.80 -13.97
CA SER A 20 -16.64 -10.97 -14.70
C SER A 20 -17.82 -10.62 -13.79
N VAL A 21 -18.08 -9.31 -13.64
CA VAL A 21 -19.16 -8.78 -12.80
C VAL A 21 -20.04 -7.87 -13.65
N THR A 22 -21.34 -8.18 -13.69
CA THR A 22 -22.36 -7.30 -14.27
C THR A 22 -23.11 -6.60 -13.15
N LEU A 23 -23.22 -5.27 -13.23
CA LEU A 23 -23.95 -4.45 -12.28
C LEU A 23 -25.14 -3.80 -12.99
N ALA A 24 -26.30 -3.80 -12.33
CA ALA A 24 -27.50 -3.13 -12.81
C ALA A 24 -28.10 -2.31 -11.65
N ALA A 25 -28.39 -1.04 -11.90
CA ALA A 25 -28.95 -0.13 -10.92
C ALA A 25 -29.78 0.96 -11.61
N THR A 26 -30.77 1.49 -10.91
CA THR A 26 -31.49 2.72 -11.32
C THR A 26 -30.99 3.87 -10.46
N CYS A 27 -30.05 4.65 -10.98
CA CYS A 27 -29.46 5.81 -10.30
C CYS A 27 -28.85 6.77 -11.35
N THR A 28 -28.32 7.90 -10.89
CA THR A 28 -27.56 8.80 -11.75
C THR A 28 -26.22 8.17 -12.15
N LEU A 29 -25.74 8.49 -13.35
CA LEU A 29 -24.42 8.04 -13.82
C LEU A 29 -23.31 8.47 -12.86
N GLN A 30 -23.38 9.69 -12.33
CA GLN A 30 -22.43 10.20 -11.34
C GLN A 30 -22.33 9.27 -10.13
N ARG A 31 -23.47 8.86 -9.55
CA ARG A 31 -23.51 7.99 -8.37
C ARG A 31 -22.93 6.61 -8.67
N LEU A 32 -23.24 6.04 -9.83
CA LEU A 32 -22.65 4.77 -10.26
C LEU A 32 -21.12 4.88 -10.37
N LEU A 33 -20.61 5.93 -11.03
CA LEU A 33 -19.17 6.13 -11.20
C LEU A 33 -18.45 6.38 -9.87
N GLN A 34 -19.07 7.11 -8.93
CA GLN A 34 -18.54 7.31 -7.58
C GLN A 34 -18.40 5.98 -6.82
N HIS A 35 -19.42 5.12 -6.87
CA HIS A 35 -19.34 3.79 -6.25
C HIS A 35 -18.22 2.95 -6.88
N LEU A 36 -18.11 2.93 -8.21
CA LEU A 36 -17.06 2.16 -8.91
C LEU A 36 -15.66 2.68 -8.59
N TYR A 37 -15.49 4.01 -8.52
CA TYR A 37 -14.22 4.63 -8.17
C TYR A 37 -13.70 4.17 -6.81
N VAL A 38 -14.59 4.03 -5.81
CA VAL A 38 -14.22 3.55 -4.47
C VAL A 38 -14.11 2.02 -4.41
N LEU A 39 -15.04 1.28 -5.02
CA LEU A 39 -15.16 -0.16 -4.82
C LEU A 39 -14.19 -0.98 -5.68
N ILE A 40 -13.76 -0.51 -6.85
CA ILE A 40 -12.78 -1.24 -7.67
C ILE A 40 -11.45 -1.41 -6.92
N PRO A 41 -10.82 -0.34 -6.38
CA PRO A 41 -9.59 -0.49 -5.58
C PRO A 41 -9.79 -1.33 -4.31
N VAL A 42 -10.99 -1.30 -3.73
CA VAL A 42 -11.33 -2.11 -2.55
C VAL A 42 -11.40 -3.59 -2.89
N LEU A 43 -11.88 -3.94 -4.09
CA LEU A 43 -11.97 -5.33 -4.52
C LEU A 43 -10.59 -5.87 -4.92
N ASP A 44 -9.82 -5.06 -5.65
CA ASP A 44 -8.46 -5.37 -6.10
C ASP A 44 -7.49 -5.51 -4.92
N ASP A 45 -7.60 -4.61 -3.93
CA ASP A 45 -6.82 -4.65 -2.67
C ASP A 45 -5.30 -4.69 -2.87
N ASP A 46 -4.86 -4.22 -4.03
CA ASP A 46 -3.47 -4.00 -4.36
C ASP A 46 -3.29 -2.55 -4.84
N LYS A 47 -2.28 -1.88 -4.28
CA LYS A 47 -1.89 -0.52 -4.67
C LYS A 47 -0.37 -0.47 -4.67
N HIS A 48 0.20 -0.39 -5.87
CA HIS A 48 1.65 -0.27 -6.07
C HIS A 48 2.20 1.13 -5.75
N TYR A 49 1.34 2.11 -5.47
CA TYR A 49 1.72 3.47 -5.07
C TYR A 49 1.59 3.70 -3.56
N TRP A 50 2.22 4.77 -3.09
CA TRP A 50 2.13 5.22 -1.70
C TRP A 50 0.77 5.84 -1.40
N VAL A 51 0.13 5.40 -0.32
CA VAL A 51 -1.15 5.92 0.16
C VAL A 51 -0.92 6.79 1.40
N GLY A 52 -1.47 8.01 1.38
CA GLY A 52 -1.39 9.00 2.46
C GLY A 52 -2.63 9.89 2.49
N ASP A 53 -2.56 11.04 3.17
CA ASP A 53 -3.70 11.92 3.47
C ASP A 53 -4.51 12.35 2.23
N ALA A 54 -3.84 12.59 1.10
CA ALA A 54 -4.51 12.91 -0.16
C ALA A 54 -5.48 11.81 -0.64
N GLU A 55 -5.25 10.55 -0.26
CA GLU A 55 -6.13 9.44 -0.58
C GLU A 55 -7.37 9.41 0.34
N VAL A 56 -7.24 9.89 1.57
CA VAL A 56 -8.37 10.11 2.49
C VAL A 56 -9.30 11.17 1.88
N ASP A 57 -8.76 12.30 1.45
CA ASP A 57 -9.58 13.37 0.85
C ASP A 57 -10.29 12.91 -0.43
N LYS A 58 -9.62 12.08 -1.25
CA LYS A 58 -10.27 11.46 -2.42
C LYS A 58 -11.39 10.51 -2.00
N LEU A 59 -11.16 9.68 -0.98
CA LEU A 59 -12.19 8.78 -0.46
C LEU A 59 -13.42 9.60 -0.05
N LEU A 60 -13.26 10.61 0.80
CA LEU A 60 -14.36 11.45 1.29
C LEU A 60 -15.13 12.11 0.14
N ARG A 61 -14.43 12.64 -0.85
CA ARG A 61 -15.04 13.31 -2.01
C ARG A 61 -15.94 12.39 -2.84
N HIS A 62 -15.62 11.10 -2.94
CA HIS A 62 -16.36 10.14 -3.77
C HIS A 62 -17.28 9.21 -2.96
N ALA A 63 -16.99 9.04 -1.68
CA ALA A 63 -17.76 8.21 -0.75
C ALA A 63 -19.03 8.91 -0.26
N GLU A 64 -19.03 10.25 -0.22
CA GLU A 64 -20.14 11.09 0.24
C GLU A 64 -20.87 10.48 1.47
N GLN A 65 -22.20 10.61 1.55
CA GLN A 65 -22.98 9.98 2.63
C GLN A 65 -23.18 8.48 2.45
N TRP A 66 -22.96 7.89 1.26
CA TRP A 66 -23.28 6.49 1.04
C TRP A 66 -22.36 5.55 1.82
N LEU A 67 -21.09 5.93 1.99
CA LEU A 67 -20.15 5.13 2.79
C LEU A 67 -20.44 5.23 4.28
N ALA A 68 -20.90 6.39 4.78
CA ALA A 68 -21.21 6.60 6.19
C ALA A 68 -22.27 5.60 6.70
N VAL A 69 -23.26 5.29 5.86
CA VAL A 69 -24.36 4.34 6.14
C VAL A 69 -24.10 2.92 5.61
N HIS A 70 -22.96 2.65 4.98
CA HIS A 70 -22.69 1.36 4.39
C HIS A 70 -22.38 0.30 5.47
N PRO A 71 -23.00 -0.90 5.44
CA PRO A 71 -22.80 -1.92 6.47
C PRO A 71 -21.35 -2.44 6.55
N GLN A 72 -20.59 -2.28 5.47
CA GLN A 72 -19.18 -2.68 5.38
C GLN A 72 -18.20 -1.49 5.35
N ARG A 73 -18.60 -0.31 5.86
CA ARG A 73 -17.80 0.93 5.78
C ARG A 73 -16.37 0.79 6.28
N GLU A 74 -16.16 0.05 7.36
CA GLU A 74 -14.83 -0.19 7.94
C GLU A 74 -13.93 -0.98 7.00
N ARG A 75 -14.47 -2.06 6.41
CA ARG A 75 -13.73 -2.90 5.47
C ARG A 75 -13.41 -2.15 4.18
N ILE A 76 -14.33 -1.32 3.71
CA ILE A 76 -14.13 -0.46 2.53
C ILE A 76 -13.01 0.54 2.79
N ALA A 77 -13.08 1.30 3.91
CA ALA A 77 -12.06 2.28 4.25
C ALA A 77 -10.67 1.63 4.41
N LEU A 78 -10.60 0.48 5.09
CA LEU A 78 -9.35 -0.22 5.33
C LEU A 78 -8.67 -0.68 4.03
N ARG A 79 -9.40 -1.37 3.15
CA ARG A 79 -8.83 -1.85 1.87
C ARG A 79 -8.51 -0.69 0.92
N TYR A 80 -9.40 0.31 0.84
CA TYR A 80 -9.17 1.49 0.01
C TYR A 80 -7.89 2.23 0.38
N LEU A 81 -7.57 2.29 1.69
CA LEU A 81 -6.39 2.98 2.22
C LEU A 81 -5.20 2.04 2.47
N LYS A 82 -5.12 0.93 1.71
CA LYS A 82 -4.01 -0.03 1.73
C LYS A 82 -3.70 -0.54 3.15
N HIS A 83 -4.75 -0.89 3.89
CA HIS A 83 -4.71 -1.39 5.26
C HIS A 83 -4.08 -0.44 6.29
N ARG A 84 -3.85 0.84 5.96
CA ARG A 84 -3.38 1.84 6.92
C ARG A 84 -4.49 2.24 7.87
N ARG A 85 -4.49 1.64 9.07
CA ARG A 85 -5.55 1.81 10.07
C ARG A 85 -5.74 3.26 10.50
N SER A 86 -4.66 4.03 10.61
CA SER A 86 -4.72 5.46 10.97
C SER A 86 -5.54 6.28 9.97
N LEU A 87 -5.24 6.12 8.67
CA LEU A 87 -5.96 6.81 7.60
C LEU A 87 -7.42 6.34 7.52
N ALA A 88 -7.66 5.04 7.69
CA ALA A 88 -9.02 4.50 7.68
C ALA A 88 -9.86 5.03 8.84
N TYR A 89 -9.29 5.13 10.04
CA TYR A 89 -9.94 5.75 11.19
C TYR A 89 -10.23 7.22 10.94
N GLU A 90 -9.25 7.99 10.47
CA GLU A 90 -9.42 9.40 10.12
C GLU A 90 -10.56 9.61 9.11
N ALA A 91 -10.59 8.81 8.04
CA ALA A 91 -11.64 8.88 7.03
C ALA A 91 -13.03 8.60 7.63
N LEU A 92 -13.15 7.55 8.44
CA LEU A 92 -14.42 7.19 9.08
C LEU A 92 -14.89 8.25 10.08
N SER A 93 -13.98 8.80 10.90
CA SER A 93 -14.30 9.86 11.85
C SER A 93 -14.82 11.10 11.15
N ARG A 94 -14.20 11.51 10.03
CA ARG A 94 -14.66 12.64 9.21
C ARG A 94 -16.05 12.37 8.60
N LEU A 95 -16.30 11.15 8.09
CA LEU A 95 -17.62 10.76 7.57
C LEU A 95 -18.73 10.79 8.63
N THR A 96 -18.41 10.45 9.89
CA THR A 96 -19.38 10.49 11.00
C THR A 96 -19.58 11.90 11.57
N LEU A 97 -18.57 12.78 11.49
CA LEU A 97 -18.69 14.18 11.88
C LEU A 97 -19.59 14.97 10.92
N GLU A 98 -19.58 14.62 9.64
CA GLU A 98 -20.45 15.20 8.60
C GLU A 98 -21.87 14.59 8.58
N GLY A 99 -22.11 13.49 9.32
CA GLY A 99 -23.41 12.80 9.42
C GLY A 99 -23.64 12.27 10.83
N THR A 100 -24.26 13.09 11.69
CA THR A 100 -24.48 12.83 13.12
C THR A 100 -25.01 11.42 13.44
N ALA A 101 -24.22 10.63 14.19
CA ALA A 101 -24.59 9.84 15.37
C ALA A 101 -23.38 9.01 15.87
N GLU A 102 -23.18 9.00 17.18
CA GLU A 102 -22.02 8.47 17.92
C GLU A 102 -21.69 7.01 17.62
N ALA A 103 -20.41 6.74 17.37
CA ALA A 103 -19.79 5.46 17.68
C ALA A 103 -18.58 5.74 18.57
N GLU A 104 -18.81 5.77 19.89
CA GLU A 104 -17.71 5.73 20.86
C GLU A 104 -17.01 4.37 20.76
N VAL A 105 -15.74 4.38 20.36
CA VAL A 105 -14.81 3.27 20.58
C VAL A 105 -13.62 3.85 21.36
N PRO A 106 -13.25 3.28 22.52
CA PRO A 106 -12.37 3.96 23.48
C PRO A 106 -10.96 4.20 22.94
N GLU A 107 -10.54 5.45 23.04
CA GLU A 107 -9.24 6.02 22.65
C GLU A 107 -8.04 5.31 23.30
N ALA A 108 -8.25 4.69 24.46
CA ALA A 108 -7.22 3.95 25.20
C ALA A 108 -6.85 2.58 24.59
N ALA A 109 -7.71 1.97 23.77
CA ALA A 109 -7.44 0.64 23.19
C ALA A 109 -6.58 0.68 21.90
N GLN A 110 -6.26 1.87 21.39
CA GLN A 110 -5.71 2.05 20.04
C GLN A 110 -4.33 2.73 19.98
N ALA A 111 -3.90 3.38 21.05
CA ALA A 111 -2.57 4.00 21.13
C ALA A 111 -1.42 2.96 21.09
N GLU A 112 -1.60 1.81 21.72
CA GLU A 112 -0.59 0.74 21.71
C GLU A 112 -0.39 0.08 20.34
N PRO A 113 -1.45 -0.34 19.61
CA PRO A 113 -1.30 -0.83 18.24
C PRO A 113 -0.67 0.20 17.28
N GLN A 114 -1.04 1.48 17.40
CA GLN A 114 -0.58 2.56 16.52
C GLN A 114 0.91 2.87 16.70
N MET A 115 1.38 2.90 17.95
CA MET A 115 2.81 3.00 18.23
C MET A 115 3.58 1.74 17.80
N ARG A 116 2.97 0.55 17.92
CA ARG A 116 3.59 -0.70 17.43
C ARG A 116 3.70 -0.72 15.92
N GLU A 117 2.68 -0.28 15.19
CA GLU A 117 2.67 -0.27 13.72
C GLU A 117 3.70 0.74 13.17
N GLN A 118 3.74 1.96 13.72
CA GLN A 118 4.79 2.95 13.37
C GLN A 118 6.19 2.48 13.78
N ALA A 119 6.33 1.79 14.91
CA ALA A 119 7.59 1.21 15.33
C ALA A 119 8.01 0.02 14.46
N LEU A 120 7.06 -0.78 13.95
CA LEU A 120 7.32 -1.87 13.01
C LEU A 120 7.69 -1.34 11.62
N GLU A 121 6.96 -0.36 11.08
CA GLU A 121 7.32 0.33 9.82
C GLU A 121 8.72 0.96 9.91
N ARG A 122 9.08 1.57 11.06
CA ARG A 122 10.44 2.08 11.31
C ARG A 122 11.48 0.97 11.50
N ARG A 123 11.14 -0.14 12.17
CA ARG A 123 12.06 -1.27 12.39
C ARG A 123 12.26 -2.14 11.14
N SER A 124 11.37 -2.03 10.16
CA SER A 124 11.37 -2.85 8.95
C SER A 124 11.58 -2.02 7.69
N ASN A 125 12.51 -1.06 7.71
CA ASN A 125 13.03 -0.52 6.46
C ASN A 125 13.86 -1.61 5.75
N LEU A 126 13.20 -2.51 5.03
CA LEU A 126 13.82 -3.58 4.24
C LEU A 126 14.90 -3.04 3.30
N ASN A 127 14.76 -1.78 2.85
CA ASN A 127 15.78 -1.14 2.05
C ASN A 127 17.08 -0.87 2.83
N GLU A 128 17.00 -0.42 4.09
CA GLU A 128 18.17 -0.27 4.95
C GLU A 128 18.80 -1.62 5.28
N GLN A 129 17.97 -2.64 5.59
CA GLN A 129 18.46 -4.00 5.84
C GLN A 129 19.15 -4.60 4.61
N ARG A 130 18.59 -4.35 3.41
CA ARG A 130 19.21 -4.74 2.14
C ARG A 130 20.55 -4.05 1.93
N ILE A 131 20.63 -2.73 2.17
CA ILE A 131 21.88 -1.98 2.04
C ILE A 131 22.93 -2.53 3.02
N ALA A 132 22.57 -2.76 4.27
CA ALA A 132 23.45 -3.34 5.29
C ALA A 132 23.93 -4.76 4.93
N ALA A 133 23.03 -5.60 4.41
CA ALA A 133 23.37 -6.95 3.97
C ALA A 133 24.34 -6.93 2.77
N VAL A 134 24.15 -6.01 1.81
CA VAL A 134 25.08 -5.82 0.69
C VAL A 134 26.45 -5.34 1.17
N GLN A 135 26.50 -4.37 2.08
CA GLN A 135 27.75 -3.91 2.69
C GLN A 135 28.51 -5.06 3.38
N ALA A 136 27.81 -5.88 4.16
CA ALA A 136 28.40 -7.02 4.85
C ALA A 136 28.96 -8.06 3.86
N ALA A 137 28.21 -8.40 2.81
CA ALA A 137 28.67 -9.34 1.78
C ALA A 137 29.87 -8.81 1.00
N VAL A 138 29.91 -7.50 0.67
CA VAL A 138 31.06 -6.87 0.00
C VAL A 138 32.29 -6.89 0.91
N ALA A 139 32.12 -6.61 2.20
CA ALA A 139 33.22 -6.66 3.17
C ALA A 139 33.76 -8.09 3.39
N GLU A 140 32.89 -9.10 3.37
CA GLU A 140 33.29 -10.51 3.50
C GLU A 140 34.09 -11.02 2.30
N LEU A 141 33.78 -10.52 1.10
CA LEU A 141 34.45 -10.91 -0.15
C LEU A 141 35.79 -10.20 -0.38
N ASP A 142 36.19 -9.26 0.48
CA ASP A 142 37.39 -8.40 0.34
C ASP A 142 37.53 -7.81 -1.07
N GLY A 143 36.39 -7.42 -1.66
CA GLY A 143 36.29 -6.97 -3.03
C GLY A 143 36.89 -5.58 -3.21
N SER A 144 37.90 -5.44 -4.07
CA SER A 144 38.54 -4.16 -4.41
C SER A 144 37.74 -3.31 -5.40
N SER A 145 36.73 -3.89 -6.07
CA SER A 145 35.83 -3.15 -6.97
C SER A 145 34.43 -3.78 -7.00
N ALA A 146 33.41 -2.94 -7.18
CA ALA A 146 32.02 -3.34 -7.28
C ALA A 146 31.31 -2.60 -8.42
N ILE A 147 30.35 -3.28 -9.07
CA ILE A 147 29.49 -2.70 -10.10
C ILE A 147 28.02 -2.82 -9.68
N ASP A 148 27.29 -1.71 -9.68
CA ASP A 148 25.86 -1.67 -9.32
C ASP A 148 25.00 -1.63 -10.59
N LEU A 149 24.39 -2.76 -10.93
CA LEU A 149 23.53 -2.90 -12.10
C LEU A 149 22.09 -2.53 -11.75
N GLY A 150 21.59 -1.46 -12.37
CA GLY A 150 20.28 -0.90 -12.04
C GLY A 150 20.31 0.04 -10.83
N CYS A 151 21.38 0.82 -10.70
CA CYS A 151 21.70 1.61 -9.50
C CYS A 151 20.69 2.69 -9.10
N GLY A 152 19.79 3.10 -10.00
CA GLY A 152 18.82 4.17 -9.73
C GLY A 152 19.50 5.45 -9.24
N GLU A 153 19.16 5.91 -8.03
CA GLU A 153 19.80 7.07 -7.37
C GLU A 153 21.19 6.77 -6.78
N GLY A 154 21.71 5.54 -6.90
CA GLY A 154 23.04 5.17 -6.42
C GLY A 154 23.17 4.98 -4.91
N ARG A 155 22.07 4.74 -4.20
CA ARG A 155 22.07 4.65 -2.72
C ARG A 155 22.91 3.50 -2.14
N ILE A 156 23.04 2.39 -2.88
CA ILE A 156 23.89 1.27 -2.46
C ILE A 156 25.36 1.68 -2.58
N LEU A 157 25.77 2.23 -3.72
CA LEU A 157 27.12 2.73 -3.95
C LEU A 157 27.52 3.82 -2.95
N ALA A 158 26.62 4.76 -2.66
CA ALA A 158 26.85 5.84 -1.69
C ALA A 158 27.06 5.32 -0.25
N ALA A 159 26.54 4.14 0.06
CA ALA A 159 26.70 3.51 1.37
C ALA A 159 27.99 2.66 1.46
N LEU A 160 28.58 2.24 0.35
CA LEU A 160 29.82 1.46 0.38
C LEU A 160 30.99 2.34 0.84
N PRO A 161 31.94 1.79 1.62
CA PRO A 161 33.12 2.52 2.02
C PRO A 161 33.92 2.93 0.77
N ALA A 162 34.43 4.16 0.77
CA ALA A 162 35.38 4.57 -0.26
C ALA A 162 36.64 3.69 -0.14
N THR A 163 37.00 3.00 -1.21
CA THR A 163 38.32 2.38 -1.32
C THR A 163 39.35 3.49 -1.44
N GLU A 164 40.41 3.46 -0.61
CA GLU A 164 41.58 4.28 -0.89
C GLU A 164 42.02 3.98 -2.32
N ALA A 165 42.00 5.01 -3.17
CA ALA A 165 42.63 4.90 -4.47
C ALA A 165 44.08 4.48 -4.20
N ALA A 166 44.51 3.37 -4.81
CA ALA A 166 45.90 2.99 -4.83
C ALA A 166 46.69 4.16 -5.42
N ALA A 167 47.22 5.02 -4.55
CA ALA A 167 48.37 5.82 -4.84
C ALA A 167 49.50 4.81 -5.05
N GLU A 168 49.94 4.67 -6.30
CA GLU A 168 51.29 4.33 -6.75
C GLU A 168 51.25 3.53 -8.06
N GLY A 169 51.91 4.09 -9.07
CA GLY A 169 52.06 3.49 -10.38
C GLY A 169 52.69 4.47 -11.37
N GLU A 170 53.88 4.98 -11.04
CA GLU A 170 54.87 5.30 -12.07
C GLU A 170 55.15 4.00 -12.85
N TRP A 171 54.85 4.00 -14.16
CA TRP A 171 55.73 3.73 -15.31
C TRP A 171 54.91 3.92 -16.59
#